data_AF-A0A8H5BKZ8-F1
#
_entry.id   AF-A0A8H5BKZ8-F1
#
_cell.length_a   1.000
_cell.length_b   1.000
_cell.length_c   1.000
_cell.angle_alpha   90.00
_cell.angle_beta   90.00
_cell.angle_gamma   90.00
#
_symmetry.space_group_name_H-M   'P 1'
#
loop_
_entity.id
_entity.type
_entity.pdbx_description
1 polymer ?
#
loop_
_entity_poly.entity_id
_entity_poly.type
_entity_poly.pdbx_seq_one_letter_code
_entity_poly.pdbx_strand_id
1 'polypeptide(L)'
;MSTLEDGMCSAGISSNPDISGPGVRIALYLQSILSVLLIRLSPSDAPGAYWSMTSTAMSLIISSIVTSVQGDISLLDAIVVVYVLLLPVLASAFGLSEIMQPTSGKHAMRSVHSPLLIAANWTRSALTYSFALYVWISAPSFGSNEPGCNQATKFIFFGAKLPALGSGRVLNLAVWGVLTFLFVYRAIKGSGTIFVAFQALISRTASQALLRPKNPTNEVHRERVTRKNFATGEVSETSRLFRPRQVFHELVQGLASQILSWAPEGTESWYRYYGKAIFITILAVWAIIMTELELALNDINTDSEWGFGQILPLVLTISPLFSLYESILSRHSSGPTSKSRVLRFTIRSAHNIPRPQCELDPYAPDFVAKLPENEVRKLRAPTSFAVVTVDEREMYTTFEMHDEHDPEWEESFDMRVDDSSTVVVRVFDRKCIDNGWPAFVGFAVVHPFTALPHPTLPPPPRAEEEEEEEGDDAQAETAAGNTHQGGSSGSSSVDESPDASGERRSVEVDRLLGASSKPSRIPRSVDLELPLVRDGITVPGMTVSIRLSTNIQGKPVLPPPPPYIGDVEETRVERRVALVKFRNKKMGRKKETTTRVYQMADLS
;
A
#
# COMPACT_ATOMS: atom_id res chain seq x y z
N MET A 1 26.57 -6.46 -47.33
CA MET A 1 27.63 -7.48 -47.19
C MET A 1 28.91 -6.75 -46.85
N SER A 2 29.31 -6.82 -45.59
CA SER A 2 30.54 -6.24 -45.04
C SER A 2 31.70 -7.16 -45.39
N THR A 3 32.58 -6.78 -46.30
CA THR A 3 33.79 -7.57 -46.55
C THR A 3 34.76 -7.39 -45.40
N LEU A 4 35.19 -8.50 -44.78
CA LEU A 4 36.29 -8.56 -43.82
C LEU A 4 37.60 -8.12 -44.51
N GLU A 5 37.90 -6.83 -44.50
CA GLU A 5 39.26 -6.34 -44.74
C GLU A 5 40.01 -6.33 -43.39
N ASP A 6 41.11 -7.07 -43.31
CA ASP A 6 42.06 -7.10 -42.19
C ASP A 6 41.55 -7.59 -40.81
N GLY A 7 40.45 -8.34 -40.76
CA GLY A 7 39.93 -8.88 -39.48
C GLY A 7 39.28 -7.83 -38.59
N MET A 8 39.07 -6.61 -39.11
CA MET A 8 38.28 -5.56 -38.47
C MET A 8 36.92 -5.47 -39.15
N CYS A 9 35.86 -5.34 -38.36
CA CYS A 9 34.52 -5.09 -38.89
C CYS A 9 34.40 -3.61 -39.28
N SER A 10 34.87 -3.28 -40.49
CA SER A 10 35.02 -1.90 -40.99
C SER A 10 33.70 -1.12 -41.08
N ALA A 11 32.56 -1.81 -41.06
CA ALA A 11 31.23 -1.19 -41.20
C ALA A 11 30.53 -0.87 -39.86
N GLY A 12 31.19 -1.07 -38.71
CA GLY A 12 30.56 -0.96 -37.40
C GLY A 12 29.55 -2.08 -37.14
N ILE A 13 29.08 -2.19 -35.89
CA ILE A 13 28.03 -3.16 -35.53
C ILE A 13 26.68 -2.51 -35.87
N SER A 14 25.96 -3.10 -36.84
CA SER A 14 24.59 -2.68 -37.14
C SER A 14 23.69 -2.96 -35.94
N SER A 15 22.99 -1.93 -35.47
CA SER A 15 22.10 -2.00 -34.31
C SER A 15 20.66 -1.88 -34.77
N ASN A 16 19.77 -2.73 -34.25
CA ASN A 16 18.35 -2.64 -34.55
C ASN A 16 17.67 -1.56 -33.69
N PRO A 17 17.25 -0.42 -34.29
CA PRO A 17 16.72 0.71 -33.55
C PRO A 17 15.38 0.40 -32.84
N ASP A 18 14.63 -0.62 -33.28
CA ASP A 18 13.37 -1.01 -32.62
C ASP A 18 13.58 -1.90 -31.37
N ILE A 19 14.79 -2.40 -31.15
CA ILE A 19 15.11 -3.31 -30.04
C ILE A 19 15.99 -2.61 -28.99
N SER A 20 17.12 -2.06 -29.42
CA SER A 20 18.13 -1.43 -28.56
C SER A 20 18.16 0.10 -28.74
N GLY A 21 17.23 0.65 -29.53
CA GLY A 21 17.16 2.08 -29.78
C GLY A 21 16.91 2.90 -28.52
N PRO A 22 17.28 4.20 -28.56
CA PRO A 22 17.21 5.08 -27.41
C PRO A 22 15.79 5.19 -26.83
N GLY A 23 14.74 5.19 -27.66
CA GLY A 23 13.36 5.27 -27.16
C GLY A 23 12.94 4.08 -26.29
N VAL A 24 13.30 2.86 -26.68
CA VAL A 24 13.02 1.64 -25.88
C VAL A 24 13.74 1.69 -24.54
N ARG A 25 15.03 2.08 -24.56
CA ARG A 25 15.85 2.19 -23.36
C ARG A 25 15.32 3.24 -22.40
N ILE A 26 15.09 4.46 -22.88
CA ILE A 26 14.53 5.57 -22.09
C ILE A 26 13.18 5.17 -21.48
N ALA A 27 12.31 4.53 -22.25
CA ALA A 27 11.02 4.06 -21.75
C ALA A 27 11.18 3.07 -20.60
N LEU A 28 12.04 2.06 -20.72
CA LEU A 28 12.24 1.06 -19.66
C LEU A 28 12.95 1.65 -18.44
N TYR A 29 13.86 2.63 -18.63
CA TYR A 29 14.48 3.37 -17.53
C TYR A 29 13.41 4.15 -16.75
N LEU A 30 12.58 4.91 -17.46
CA LEU A 30 11.54 5.73 -16.87
C LEU A 30 10.46 4.88 -16.20
N GLN A 31 9.98 3.82 -16.85
CA GLN A 31 9.00 2.88 -16.27
C GLN A 31 9.52 2.23 -14.99
N SER A 32 10.80 1.84 -14.96
CA SER A 32 11.41 1.22 -13.78
C SER A 32 11.50 2.21 -12.62
N ILE A 33 11.93 3.45 -12.88
CA ILE A 33 12.01 4.52 -11.88
C ILE A 33 10.61 4.90 -11.37
N LEU A 34 9.66 5.16 -12.28
CA LEU A 34 8.29 5.51 -11.95
C LEU A 34 7.59 4.42 -11.14
N SER A 35 7.81 3.14 -11.49
CA SER A 35 7.27 2.02 -10.71
C SER A 35 7.79 2.04 -9.28
N VAL A 36 9.10 2.20 -9.08
CA VAL A 36 9.74 2.31 -7.76
C VAL A 36 9.19 3.50 -6.96
N LEU A 37 9.01 4.65 -7.60
CA LEU A 37 8.45 5.85 -6.98
C LEU A 37 6.98 5.66 -6.60
N LEU A 38 6.16 5.11 -7.50
CA LEU A 38 4.73 4.89 -7.25
C LEU A 38 4.49 3.90 -6.11
N ILE A 39 5.25 2.82 -6.01
CA ILE A 39 5.15 1.90 -4.85
C ILE A 39 5.36 2.64 -3.53
N ARG A 40 6.18 3.68 -3.52
CA ARG A 40 6.50 4.45 -2.33
C ARG A 40 5.54 5.60 -2.07
N LEU A 41 5.09 6.26 -3.13
CA LEU A 41 4.27 7.46 -3.03
C LEU A 41 2.77 7.14 -3.07
N SER A 42 2.37 6.19 -3.91
CA SER A 42 1.00 5.72 -4.06
C SER A 42 0.92 4.20 -4.32
N PRO A 43 0.97 3.37 -3.25
CA PRO A 43 0.84 1.92 -3.39
C PRO A 43 -0.46 1.47 -4.07
N SER A 44 -1.51 2.30 -4.02
CA SER A 44 -2.79 2.03 -4.69
C SER A 44 -2.70 2.11 -6.21
N ASP A 45 -1.85 3.00 -6.73
CA ASP A 45 -1.75 3.28 -8.17
C ASP A 45 -0.57 2.53 -8.82
N ALA A 46 0.34 2.02 -7.99
CA ALA A 46 1.47 1.20 -8.40
C ALA A 46 1.10 0.00 -9.31
N PRO A 47 -0.03 -0.72 -9.14
CA PRO A 47 -0.38 -1.85 -10.02
C PRO A 47 -0.48 -1.48 -11.51
N GLY A 48 -0.97 -0.28 -11.84
CA GLY A 48 -1.05 0.19 -13.22
C GLY A 48 0.32 0.39 -13.86
N ALA A 49 1.24 1.03 -13.12
CA ALA A 49 2.63 1.19 -13.52
C ALA A 49 3.33 -0.17 -13.72
N TYR A 50 3.08 -1.09 -12.80
CA TYR A 50 3.59 -2.46 -12.87
C TYR A 50 3.14 -3.20 -14.13
N TRP A 51 1.86 -3.07 -14.49
CA TRP A 51 1.32 -3.65 -15.71
C TRP A 51 1.99 -3.07 -16.95
N SER A 52 2.10 -1.74 -17.03
CA SER A 52 2.77 -1.07 -18.14
C SER A 52 4.22 -1.54 -18.31
N MET A 53 5.00 -1.53 -17.23
CA MET A 53 6.39 -2.00 -17.24
C MET A 53 6.51 -3.49 -17.59
N THR A 54 5.65 -4.34 -17.03
CA THR A 54 5.67 -5.79 -17.29
C THR A 54 5.34 -6.09 -18.74
N SER A 55 4.33 -5.42 -19.31
CA SER A 55 3.92 -5.57 -20.70
C SER A 55 5.01 -5.09 -21.67
N THR A 56 5.62 -3.92 -21.44
CA THR A 56 6.74 -3.43 -22.28
C THR A 56 7.91 -4.41 -22.26
N ALA A 57 8.33 -4.85 -21.07
CA ALA A 57 9.44 -5.78 -20.93
C ALA A 57 9.12 -7.17 -21.52
N MET A 58 7.87 -7.63 -21.43
CA MET A 58 7.42 -8.87 -22.05
C MET A 58 7.41 -8.76 -23.59
N SER A 59 6.94 -7.64 -24.13
CA SER A 59 6.98 -7.36 -25.56
C SER A 59 8.42 -7.35 -26.08
N LEU A 60 9.32 -6.62 -25.41
CA LEU A 60 10.72 -6.51 -25.80
C LEU A 60 11.41 -7.88 -25.84
N ILE A 61 11.21 -8.73 -24.82
CA ILE A 61 11.87 -10.03 -24.80
C ILE A 61 11.30 -10.99 -25.84
N ILE A 62 9.99 -10.95 -26.11
CA ILE A 62 9.39 -11.76 -27.18
C ILE A 62 9.96 -11.32 -28.54
N SER A 63 10.00 -10.02 -28.81
CA SER A 63 10.59 -9.47 -30.03
C SER A 63 12.06 -9.86 -30.17
N SER A 64 12.82 -9.81 -29.08
CA SER A 64 14.25 -10.17 -29.07
C SER A 64 14.47 -11.67 -29.29
N ILE A 65 13.60 -12.53 -28.75
CA ILE A 65 13.64 -13.97 -29.02
C ILE A 65 13.33 -14.25 -30.50
N VAL A 66 12.26 -13.65 -31.04
CA VAL A 66 11.84 -13.87 -32.44
C VAL A 66 12.92 -13.40 -33.41
N THR A 67 13.45 -12.19 -33.21
CA THR A 67 14.54 -11.66 -34.05
C THR A 67 15.85 -12.42 -33.88
N SER A 68 16.13 -12.96 -32.69
CA SER A 68 17.26 -13.88 -32.48
C SER A 68 17.12 -15.17 -33.26
N VAL A 69 15.92 -15.75 -33.32
CA VAL A 69 15.66 -16.95 -34.12
C VAL A 69 15.78 -16.67 -35.61
N GLN A 70 15.40 -15.47 -36.06
CA GLN A 70 15.58 -15.03 -37.46
C GLN A 70 17.04 -14.72 -37.81
N GLY A 71 17.90 -14.53 -36.79
CA GLY A 71 19.29 -14.10 -36.97
C GLY A 71 19.42 -12.59 -37.22
N ASP A 72 18.36 -11.81 -37.05
CA ASP A 72 18.35 -10.37 -37.40
C ASP A 72 18.82 -9.45 -36.27
N ILE A 73 19.22 -10.02 -35.12
CA ILE A 73 19.70 -9.28 -33.95
C ILE A 73 21.21 -9.48 -33.76
N SER A 74 21.95 -8.39 -33.55
CA SER A 74 23.37 -8.47 -33.21
C SER A 74 23.59 -8.99 -31.79
N LEU A 75 24.78 -9.54 -31.49
CA LEU A 75 25.14 -9.92 -30.11
C LEU A 75 25.07 -8.71 -29.17
N LEU A 76 25.50 -7.54 -29.63
CA LEU A 76 25.48 -6.31 -28.84
C LEU A 76 24.05 -5.89 -28.48
N ASP A 77 23.12 -5.89 -29.45
CA ASP A 77 21.71 -5.57 -29.19
C ASP A 77 21.10 -6.55 -28.17
N ALA A 78 21.41 -7.84 -28.29
CA ALA A 78 20.92 -8.84 -27.36
C ALA A 78 21.49 -8.67 -25.94
N ILE A 79 22.77 -8.30 -25.81
CA ILE A 79 23.37 -7.96 -24.51
C ILE A 79 22.65 -6.75 -23.92
N VAL A 80 22.47 -5.68 -24.69
CA VAL A 80 21.78 -4.45 -24.25
C VAL A 80 20.36 -4.77 -23.78
N VAL A 81 19.59 -5.57 -24.53
CA VAL A 81 18.26 -6.02 -24.12
C VAL A 81 18.30 -6.74 -22.77
N VAL A 82 19.23 -7.68 -22.59
CA VAL A 82 19.37 -8.45 -21.34
C VAL A 82 19.64 -7.51 -20.15
N TYR A 83 20.47 -6.50 -20.33
CA TYR A 83 20.77 -5.50 -19.30
C TYR A 83 19.60 -4.57 -19.01
N VAL A 84 18.91 -4.08 -20.04
CA VAL A 84 17.75 -3.21 -19.85
C VAL A 84 16.60 -3.98 -19.18
N LEU A 85 16.39 -5.25 -19.51
CA LEU A 85 15.39 -6.11 -18.87
C LEU A 85 15.71 -6.46 -17.41
N LEU A 86 16.96 -6.28 -16.96
CA LEU A 86 17.32 -6.39 -15.55
C LEU A 86 16.61 -5.32 -14.70
N LEU A 87 16.35 -4.13 -15.24
CA LEU A 87 15.72 -3.04 -14.50
C LEU A 87 14.28 -3.38 -14.05
N PRO A 88 13.36 -3.85 -14.92
CA PRO A 88 12.06 -4.38 -14.50
C PRO A 88 12.16 -5.56 -13.52
N VAL A 89 13.18 -6.41 -13.65
CA VAL A 89 13.42 -7.49 -12.67
C VAL A 89 13.71 -6.92 -11.29
N LEU A 90 14.65 -5.97 -11.19
CA LEU A 90 15.00 -5.28 -9.93
C LEU A 90 13.82 -4.51 -9.35
N ALA A 91 13.09 -3.76 -10.17
CA ALA A 91 11.88 -3.04 -9.77
C ALA A 91 10.82 -3.99 -9.21
N SER A 92 10.53 -5.10 -9.92
CA SER A 92 9.56 -6.11 -9.45
C SER A 92 9.98 -6.83 -8.17
N ALA A 93 11.27 -7.11 -8.00
CA ALA A 93 11.80 -7.70 -6.78
C ALA A 93 11.56 -6.76 -5.58
N PHE A 94 11.71 -5.46 -5.79
CA PHE A 94 11.41 -4.43 -4.80
C PHE A 94 9.93 -4.28 -4.51
N GLY A 95 9.10 -4.01 -5.52
CA GLY A 95 7.70 -3.68 -5.27
C GLY A 95 6.90 -4.85 -4.78
N LEU A 96 7.17 -6.06 -5.26
CA LEU A 96 6.56 -7.23 -4.64
C LEU A 96 6.96 -7.31 -3.16
N SER A 97 8.19 -6.96 -2.78
CA SER A 97 8.58 -7.00 -1.37
C SER A 97 7.92 -5.91 -0.51
N GLU A 98 7.60 -4.74 -1.06
CA GLU A 98 6.94 -3.65 -0.32
C GLU A 98 5.42 -3.82 -0.28
N ILE A 99 4.81 -4.15 -1.42
CA ILE A 99 3.37 -4.38 -1.49
C ILE A 99 2.98 -5.65 -0.72
N MET A 100 3.89 -6.61 -0.61
CA MET A 100 3.68 -7.80 0.21
C MET A 100 3.96 -7.60 1.70
N GLN A 101 4.60 -6.50 2.11
CA GLN A 101 4.71 -6.19 3.52
C GLN A 101 3.32 -5.78 4.04
N PRO A 102 2.79 -6.42 5.10
CA PRO A 102 1.58 -5.96 5.74
C PRO A 102 1.89 -4.55 6.21
N THR A 103 1.16 -3.59 5.67
CA THR A 103 1.04 -2.28 6.30
C THR A 103 0.73 -2.55 7.75
N SER A 104 1.52 -1.98 8.66
CA SER A 104 1.62 -2.39 10.07
C SER A 104 0.32 -2.25 10.90
N GLY A 105 -0.83 -2.00 10.26
CA GLY A 105 -2.16 -2.14 10.85
C GLY A 105 -2.54 -3.62 10.93
N LYS A 106 -2.93 -4.06 12.13
CA LYS A 106 -3.25 -5.46 12.48
C LYS A 106 -4.40 -6.07 11.65
N HIS A 107 -5.09 -5.28 10.84
CA HIS A 107 -6.28 -5.66 10.11
C HIS A 107 -6.34 -5.11 8.68
N ALA A 108 -5.24 -4.56 8.16
CA ALA A 108 -5.22 -4.06 6.78
C ALA A 108 -5.41 -5.25 5.83
N MET A 109 -6.60 -5.34 5.24
CA MET A 109 -6.87 -6.32 4.19
C MET A 109 -5.86 -6.09 3.07
N ARG A 110 -5.11 -7.14 2.76
CA ARG A 110 -4.11 -7.10 1.71
C ARG A 110 -4.87 -6.93 0.39
N SER A 111 -4.68 -5.81 -0.29
CA SER A 111 -5.10 -5.66 -1.69
C SER A 111 -4.52 -6.84 -2.47
N VAL A 112 -5.39 -7.81 -2.79
CA VAL A 112 -4.97 -9.01 -3.51
C VAL A 112 -4.69 -8.57 -4.93
N HIS A 113 -3.42 -8.57 -5.28
CA HIS A 113 -2.99 -8.27 -6.63
C HIS A 113 -3.61 -9.24 -7.62
N SER A 114 -3.94 -8.73 -8.79
CA SER A 114 -4.46 -9.52 -9.90
C SER A 114 -3.58 -10.77 -10.10
N PRO A 115 -4.15 -11.99 -10.04
CA PRO A 115 -3.42 -13.23 -10.28
C PRO A 115 -2.66 -13.22 -11.62
N LEU A 116 -3.21 -12.50 -12.60
CA LEU A 116 -2.60 -12.30 -13.92
C LEU A 116 -1.29 -11.52 -13.83
N LEU A 117 -1.20 -10.51 -12.95
CA LEU A 117 0.03 -9.73 -12.77
C LEU A 117 1.14 -10.58 -12.16
N ILE A 118 0.80 -11.46 -11.22
CA ILE A 118 1.74 -12.40 -10.60
C ILE A 118 2.28 -13.36 -11.65
N ALA A 119 1.38 -13.98 -12.43
CA ALA A 119 1.74 -14.90 -13.51
C ALA A 119 2.58 -14.19 -14.59
N ALA A 120 2.14 -13.04 -15.09
CA ALA A 120 2.85 -12.25 -16.09
C ALA A 120 4.25 -11.85 -15.63
N ASN A 121 4.40 -11.37 -14.39
CA ASN A 121 5.69 -10.98 -13.86
C ASN A 121 6.63 -12.19 -13.69
N TRP A 122 6.11 -13.34 -13.29
CA TRP A 122 6.88 -14.58 -13.18
C TRP A 122 7.33 -15.08 -14.56
N THR A 123 6.41 -15.16 -15.52
CA THR A 123 6.70 -15.56 -16.91
C THR A 123 7.74 -14.64 -17.55
N ARG A 124 7.55 -13.32 -17.42
CA ARG A 124 8.52 -12.32 -17.87
C ARG A 124 9.91 -12.58 -17.27
N SER A 125 10.00 -12.74 -15.94
CA SER A 125 11.28 -12.98 -15.27
C SER A 125 11.93 -14.28 -15.75
N ALA A 126 11.17 -15.36 -15.87
CA ALA A 126 11.65 -16.65 -16.37
C ALA A 126 12.22 -16.53 -17.79
N LEU A 127 11.52 -15.82 -18.67
CA LEU A 127 11.98 -15.56 -20.03
C LEU A 127 13.25 -14.70 -20.02
N THR A 128 13.32 -13.65 -19.19
CA THR A 128 14.53 -12.81 -19.07
C THR A 128 15.76 -13.61 -18.67
N TYR A 129 15.66 -14.45 -17.63
CA TYR A 129 16.78 -15.29 -17.22
C TYR A 129 17.17 -16.32 -18.29
N SER A 130 16.16 -16.92 -18.95
CA SER A 130 16.39 -17.92 -20.00
C SER A 130 17.06 -17.31 -21.23
N PHE A 131 16.59 -16.14 -21.68
CA PHE A 131 17.15 -15.42 -22.81
C PHE A 131 18.57 -14.93 -22.49
N ALA A 132 18.82 -14.41 -21.29
CA ALA A 132 20.16 -14.01 -20.86
C ALA A 132 21.16 -15.18 -20.92
N LEU A 133 20.80 -16.33 -20.35
CA LEU A 133 21.64 -17.53 -20.44
C LEU A 133 21.84 -17.97 -21.88
N TYR A 134 20.79 -17.97 -22.70
CA TYR A 134 20.87 -18.33 -24.12
C TYR A 134 21.84 -17.42 -24.89
N VAL A 135 21.73 -16.09 -24.73
CA VAL A 135 22.63 -15.11 -25.38
C VAL A 135 24.09 -15.39 -25.01
N TRP A 136 24.39 -15.57 -23.74
CA TRP A 136 25.77 -15.79 -23.28
C TRP A 136 26.32 -17.19 -23.58
N ILE A 137 25.47 -18.21 -23.60
CA ILE A 137 25.85 -19.57 -24.02
C ILE A 137 26.16 -19.57 -25.52
N SER A 138 25.31 -18.93 -26.32
CA SER A 138 25.42 -18.89 -27.78
C SER A 138 26.31 -17.76 -28.30
N ALA A 139 26.88 -16.91 -27.45
CA ALA A 139 27.62 -15.71 -27.84
C ALA A 139 28.62 -15.88 -29.01
N PRO A 140 29.42 -16.98 -29.10
CA PRO A 140 30.34 -17.17 -30.24
C PRO A 140 29.65 -17.28 -31.59
N SER A 141 28.42 -17.78 -31.63
CA SER A 141 27.63 -18.04 -32.85
C SER A 141 26.33 -17.24 -32.88
N PHE A 142 26.20 -16.20 -32.06
CA PHE A 142 24.96 -15.45 -31.91
C PHE A 142 24.84 -14.36 -32.99
N GLY A 143 23.64 -14.19 -33.55
CA GLY A 143 23.31 -13.13 -34.51
C GLY A 143 23.59 -13.45 -35.97
N SER A 144 23.43 -12.45 -36.84
CA SER A 144 23.45 -12.61 -38.31
C SER A 144 24.85 -12.82 -38.89
N ASN A 145 24.90 -13.72 -39.88
CA ASN A 145 25.81 -13.98 -41.01
C ASN A 145 27.34 -13.80 -40.91
N GLU A 146 27.89 -13.03 -39.96
CA GLU A 146 29.33 -12.86 -39.76
C GLU A 146 29.68 -12.98 -38.27
N PRO A 147 29.67 -14.21 -37.69
CA PRO A 147 30.05 -14.45 -36.30
C PRO A 147 31.47 -13.97 -35.96
N GLY A 148 32.30 -13.69 -36.98
CA GLY A 148 33.60 -13.04 -36.83
C GLY A 148 33.52 -11.69 -36.10
N CYS A 149 32.45 -10.91 -36.30
CA CYS A 149 32.32 -9.60 -35.66
C CYS A 149 32.01 -9.66 -34.15
N ASN A 150 31.55 -10.80 -33.64
CA ASN A 150 31.30 -10.98 -32.21
C ASN A 150 32.58 -10.90 -31.37
N GLN A 151 33.76 -11.13 -31.97
CA GLN A 151 35.05 -10.96 -31.31
C GLN A 151 35.38 -9.49 -31.01
N ALA A 152 34.86 -8.57 -31.82
CA ALA A 152 35.07 -7.13 -31.63
C ALA A 152 34.18 -6.55 -30.53
N THR A 153 33.09 -7.23 -30.16
CA THR A 153 32.18 -6.79 -29.10
C THR A 153 32.88 -6.79 -27.74
N LYS A 154 32.87 -5.63 -27.09
CA LYS A 154 33.45 -5.39 -25.77
C LYS A 154 32.33 -5.32 -24.75
N PHE A 155 32.39 -6.20 -23.77
CA PHE A 155 31.54 -6.18 -22.60
C PHE A 155 32.13 -5.23 -21.54
N ILE A 156 31.31 -4.34 -20.98
CA ILE A 156 31.77 -3.36 -19.98
C ILE A 156 31.28 -3.73 -18.59
N PHE A 157 32.22 -3.92 -17.65
CA PHE A 157 31.90 -4.25 -16.27
C PHE A 157 32.71 -3.40 -15.30
N PHE A 158 32.04 -2.56 -14.51
CA PHE A 158 32.71 -1.60 -13.60
C PHE A 158 33.73 -0.71 -14.33
N GLY A 159 33.41 -0.31 -15.57
CA GLY A 159 34.29 0.49 -16.43
C GLY A 159 35.45 -0.28 -17.07
N ALA A 160 35.66 -1.56 -16.71
CA ALA A 160 36.65 -2.40 -17.37
C ALA A 160 36.10 -2.91 -18.71
N LYS A 161 36.93 -2.83 -19.76
CA LYS A 161 36.65 -3.38 -21.09
C LYS A 161 37.06 -4.85 -21.12
N LEU A 162 36.10 -5.76 -21.22
CA LEU A 162 36.31 -7.20 -21.30
C LEU A 162 35.88 -7.69 -22.69
N PRO A 163 36.59 -8.65 -23.31
CA PRO A 163 36.12 -9.27 -24.55
C PRO A 163 34.82 -10.03 -24.29
N ALA A 164 33.76 -9.76 -25.06
CA ALA A 164 32.45 -10.39 -24.86
C ALA A 164 32.51 -11.91 -24.98
N LEU A 165 33.37 -12.45 -25.85
CA LEU A 165 33.57 -13.90 -26.04
C LEU A 165 34.55 -14.54 -25.05
N GLY A 166 35.35 -13.74 -24.34
CA GLY A 166 36.39 -14.22 -23.43
C GLY A 166 35.95 -14.14 -21.96
N SER A 167 36.67 -13.35 -21.17
CA SER A 167 36.39 -13.16 -19.74
C SER A 167 34.99 -12.58 -19.48
N GLY A 168 34.48 -11.73 -20.37
CA GLY A 168 33.13 -11.16 -20.27
C GLY A 168 32.04 -12.23 -20.29
N ARG A 169 32.17 -13.24 -21.17
CA ARG A 169 31.25 -14.39 -21.25
C ARG A 169 31.24 -15.20 -19.97
N VAL A 170 32.41 -15.57 -19.47
CA VAL A 170 32.52 -16.41 -18.26
C VAL A 170 31.93 -15.69 -17.05
N LEU A 171 32.26 -14.40 -16.90
CA LEU A 171 31.72 -13.56 -15.83
C LEU A 171 30.19 -13.47 -15.91
N ASN A 172 29.63 -13.18 -17.09
CA ASN A 172 28.18 -13.09 -17.27
C ASN A 172 27.47 -14.42 -17.07
N LEU A 173 28.02 -15.53 -17.57
CA LEU A 173 27.46 -16.86 -17.33
C LEU A 173 27.43 -17.19 -15.83
N ALA A 174 28.47 -16.82 -15.08
CA ALA A 174 28.49 -17.00 -13.63
C ALA A 174 27.41 -16.13 -12.94
N VAL A 175 27.33 -14.83 -13.28
CA VAL A 175 26.35 -13.90 -12.71
C VAL A 175 24.92 -14.33 -13.02
N TRP A 176 24.59 -14.52 -14.30
CA TRP A 176 23.26 -14.95 -14.73
C TRP A 176 22.92 -16.38 -14.28
N GLY A 177 23.91 -17.26 -14.16
CA GLY A 177 23.75 -18.59 -13.56
C GLY A 177 23.33 -18.53 -12.09
N VAL A 178 24.01 -17.70 -11.29
CA VAL A 178 23.63 -17.46 -9.88
C VAL A 178 22.25 -16.83 -9.77
N LEU A 179 21.95 -15.81 -10.58
CA LEU A 179 20.63 -15.16 -10.57
C LEU A 179 19.51 -16.12 -10.99
N THR A 180 19.75 -16.96 -11.99
CA THR A 180 18.80 -17.99 -12.44
C THR A 180 18.59 -19.03 -11.34
N PHE A 181 19.66 -19.48 -10.68
CA PHE A 181 19.54 -20.39 -9.54
C PHE A 181 18.69 -19.80 -8.41
N LEU A 182 18.93 -18.54 -8.04
CA LEU A 182 18.12 -17.83 -7.03
C LEU A 182 16.66 -17.68 -7.45
N PHE A 183 16.40 -17.40 -8.74
CA PHE A 183 15.06 -17.34 -9.30
C PHE A 183 14.35 -18.70 -9.25
N VAL A 184 15.01 -19.79 -9.67
CA VAL A 184 14.46 -21.15 -9.62
C VAL A 184 14.18 -21.57 -8.17
N TYR A 185 15.12 -21.32 -7.25
CA TYR A 185 14.91 -21.59 -5.84
C TYR A 185 13.70 -20.83 -5.27
N ARG A 186 13.54 -19.55 -5.63
CA ARG A 186 12.37 -18.74 -5.28
C ARG A 186 11.08 -19.32 -5.90
N ALA A 187 11.13 -19.74 -7.16
CA ALA A 187 9.99 -20.32 -7.86
C ALA A 187 9.55 -21.64 -7.23
N ILE A 188 10.50 -22.51 -6.83
CA ILE A 188 10.22 -23.77 -6.14
C ILE A 188 9.55 -23.50 -4.78
N LYS A 189 10.11 -22.60 -3.97
CA LYS A 189 9.52 -22.25 -2.67
C LYS A 189 8.16 -21.55 -2.79
N GLY A 190 7.96 -20.77 -3.85
CA GLY A 190 6.71 -20.06 -4.16
C GLY A 190 5.74 -20.84 -5.04
N SER A 191 6.03 -22.10 -5.36
CA SER A 191 5.30 -22.90 -6.37
C SER A 191 3.81 -23.01 -6.07
N GLY A 192 3.42 -23.15 -4.80
CA GLY A 192 2.01 -23.16 -4.41
C GLY A 192 1.27 -21.88 -4.78
N THR A 193 1.86 -20.71 -4.54
CA THR A 193 1.25 -19.42 -4.90
C THR A 193 1.18 -19.24 -6.41
N ILE A 194 2.24 -19.64 -7.12
CA ILE A 194 2.29 -19.59 -8.58
C ILE A 194 1.21 -20.49 -9.18
N PHE A 195 1.11 -21.73 -8.71
CA PHE A 195 0.11 -22.70 -9.19
C PHE A 195 -1.31 -22.20 -8.94
N VAL A 196 -1.61 -21.70 -7.74
CA VAL A 196 -2.93 -21.13 -7.43
C VAL A 196 -3.20 -19.89 -8.29
N ALA A 197 -2.20 -19.03 -8.53
CA ALA A 197 -2.35 -17.87 -9.42
C ALA A 197 -2.68 -18.28 -10.86
N PHE A 198 -1.98 -19.28 -11.42
CA PHE A 198 -2.31 -19.84 -12.74
C PHE A 198 -3.68 -20.50 -12.76
N GLN A 199 -4.03 -21.27 -11.73
CA GLN A 199 -5.35 -21.89 -11.62
C GLN A 199 -6.46 -20.84 -11.52
N ALA A 200 -6.21 -19.72 -10.84
CA ALA A 200 -7.14 -18.60 -10.73
C ALA A 200 -7.39 -17.86 -12.05
N LEU A 201 -6.47 -17.95 -13.03
CA LEU A 201 -6.71 -17.42 -14.38
C LEU A 201 -7.77 -18.22 -15.15
N ILE A 202 -7.88 -19.52 -14.86
CA ILE A 202 -8.75 -20.44 -15.59
C ILE A 202 -10.01 -20.73 -14.77
N SER A 203 -9.94 -20.67 -13.44
CA SER A 203 -11.02 -21.05 -12.52
C SER A 203 -11.44 -19.91 -11.59
N ARG A 204 -12.72 -19.55 -11.65
CA ARG A 204 -13.35 -18.60 -10.70
C ARG A 204 -13.24 -19.08 -9.25
N THR A 205 -13.32 -20.39 -9.01
CA THR A 205 -13.22 -20.98 -7.67
C THR A 205 -11.81 -20.81 -7.10
N ALA A 206 -10.77 -20.97 -7.92
CA ALA A 206 -9.39 -20.73 -7.50
C ALA A 206 -9.11 -19.23 -7.29
N SER A 207 -9.72 -18.34 -8.10
CA SER A 207 -9.69 -16.89 -7.85
C SER A 207 -10.30 -16.54 -6.50
N GLN A 208 -11.44 -17.15 -6.15
CA GLN A 208 -12.02 -17.00 -4.81
C GLN A 208 -11.13 -17.60 -3.73
N ALA A 209 -10.41 -18.69 -3.98
CA ALA A 209 -9.46 -19.27 -3.02
C ALA A 209 -8.23 -18.37 -2.74
N LEU A 210 -7.80 -17.55 -3.70
CA LEU A 210 -6.78 -16.50 -3.47
C LEU A 210 -7.30 -15.36 -2.61
N LEU A 211 -8.59 -15.04 -2.75
CA LEU A 211 -9.24 -13.99 -1.99
C LEU A 211 -9.67 -14.47 -0.59
N ARG A 212 -9.99 -15.77 -0.46
CA ARG A 212 -10.38 -16.36 0.81
C ARG A 212 -9.17 -16.43 1.74
N PRO A 213 -9.26 -15.90 2.97
CA PRO A 213 -8.23 -16.16 3.98
C PRO A 213 -8.12 -17.68 4.15
N LYS A 214 -6.91 -18.22 4.00
CA LYS A 214 -6.61 -19.66 4.14
C LYS A 214 -7.08 -20.11 5.53
N ASN A 215 -8.23 -20.81 5.58
CA ASN A 215 -8.99 -21.23 6.76
C ASN A 215 -8.82 -20.32 7.98
N PRO A 216 -9.78 -19.42 8.28
CA PRO A 216 -9.84 -18.83 9.59
C PRO A 216 -10.23 -19.93 10.58
N THR A 217 -9.27 -20.75 11.02
CA THR A 217 -9.47 -21.47 12.27
C THR A 217 -9.72 -20.38 13.31
N ASN A 218 -10.79 -20.51 14.10
CA ASN A 218 -11.11 -19.62 15.21
C ASN A 218 -10.11 -19.80 16.37
N GLU A 219 -8.86 -20.13 16.05
CA GLU A 219 -7.75 -20.18 16.98
C GLU A 219 -7.34 -18.75 17.30
N VAL A 220 -7.72 -18.33 18.49
CA VAL A 220 -7.27 -17.07 19.05
C VAL A 220 -6.01 -17.35 19.86
N HIS A 221 -4.83 -17.05 19.30
CA HIS A 221 -3.59 -17.21 20.04
C HIS A 221 -3.44 -16.03 21.00
N ARG A 222 -3.30 -16.33 22.29
CA ARG A 222 -2.94 -15.31 23.27
C ARG A 222 -1.42 -15.34 23.44
N GLU A 223 -0.74 -14.38 22.82
CA GLU A 223 0.70 -14.14 23.04
C GLU A 223 0.85 -13.25 24.29
N ARG A 224 1.38 -13.83 25.37
CA ARG A 224 1.82 -13.07 26.55
C ARG A 224 3.32 -12.80 26.39
N VAL A 225 3.66 -11.58 26.01
CA VAL A 225 5.06 -11.15 25.85
C VAL A 225 5.50 -10.48 27.14
N THR A 226 6.42 -11.14 27.83
CA THR A 226 7.08 -10.61 29.02
C THR A 226 8.45 -10.08 28.61
N ARG A 227 8.65 -8.77 28.71
CA ARG A 227 9.90 -8.09 28.40
C ARG A 227 10.54 -7.66 29.72
N LYS A 228 11.68 -8.28 30.05
CA LYS A 228 12.49 -7.86 31.18
C LYS A 228 13.64 -6.98 30.69
N ASN A 229 13.68 -5.74 31.15
CA ASN A 229 14.83 -4.87 30.94
C ASN A 229 15.89 -5.21 32.00
N PHE A 230 17.07 -5.66 31.57
CA PHE A 230 18.12 -6.04 32.51
C PHE A 230 18.81 -4.84 33.16
N ALA A 231 18.73 -3.65 32.57
CA ALA A 231 19.31 -2.44 33.14
C ALA A 231 18.45 -1.85 34.26
N THR A 232 17.12 -1.85 34.09
CA THR A 232 16.19 -1.24 35.05
C THR A 232 15.50 -2.26 35.96
N GLY A 233 15.58 -3.56 35.64
CA GLY A 233 14.82 -4.62 36.33
C GLY A 233 13.32 -4.63 36.00
N GLU A 234 12.83 -3.62 35.29
CA GLU A 234 11.42 -3.43 34.95
C GLU A 234 10.91 -4.57 34.05
N VAL A 235 9.77 -5.13 34.44
CA VAL A 235 9.08 -6.18 33.70
C VAL A 235 7.85 -5.55 33.06
N SER A 236 7.89 -5.36 31.74
CA SER A 236 6.72 -4.95 30.97
C SER A 236 6.03 -6.19 30.41
N GLU A 237 4.74 -6.30 30.72
CA GLU A 237 3.92 -7.38 30.23
C GLU A 237 2.91 -6.86 29.21
N THR A 238 2.93 -7.45 28.02
CA THR A 238 1.99 -7.13 26.97
C THR A 238 1.30 -8.41 26.54
N SER A 239 0.02 -8.54 26.86
CA SER A 239 -0.85 -9.57 26.31
C SER A 239 -1.39 -9.09 24.97
N ARG A 240 -1.27 -9.92 23.94
CA ARG A 240 -1.80 -9.65 22.61
C ARG A 240 -2.60 -10.87 22.18
N LEU A 241 -3.87 -10.69 21.81
CA LEU A 241 -4.56 -11.71 21.02
C LEU A 241 -4.09 -11.55 19.57
N PHE A 242 -3.68 -12.65 18.97
CA PHE A 242 -3.17 -12.71 17.61
C PHE A 242 -3.79 -13.92 16.91
N ARG A 243 -4.25 -13.78 15.67
CA ARG A 243 -4.63 -14.93 14.84
C ARG A 243 -3.39 -15.44 14.11
N PRO A 244 -3.14 -16.77 14.07
CA PRO A 244 -1.91 -17.33 13.57
C PRO A 244 -1.84 -17.26 12.03
N ARG A 245 -0.89 -16.47 11.54
CA ARG A 245 -0.08 -16.62 10.32
C ARG A 245 -0.72 -17.09 9.00
N GLN A 246 -0.71 -16.16 8.03
CA GLN A 246 -0.34 -16.47 6.64
C GLN A 246 1.18 -16.72 6.53
N VAL A 247 1.56 -18.00 6.38
CA VAL A 247 2.91 -18.54 6.14
C VAL A 247 3.65 -17.89 4.95
N PHE A 248 2.93 -17.19 4.07
CA PHE A 248 3.49 -16.53 2.88
C PHE A 248 4.47 -15.38 3.20
N HIS A 249 4.32 -14.71 4.35
CA HIS A 249 5.16 -13.57 4.70
C HIS A 249 6.60 -13.97 5.08
N GLU A 250 6.81 -15.11 5.74
CA GLU A 250 8.15 -15.57 6.10
C GLU A 250 8.98 -16.00 4.89
N LEU A 251 8.31 -16.42 3.81
CA LEU A 251 8.98 -16.94 2.62
C LEU A 251 9.49 -15.82 1.71
N VAL A 252 8.75 -14.70 1.59
CA VAL A 252 9.17 -13.52 0.83
C VAL A 252 10.10 -12.61 1.65
N GLN A 253 9.82 -12.45 2.95
CA GLN A 253 10.68 -11.69 3.85
C GLN A 253 12.03 -12.39 4.04
N GLY A 254 12.07 -13.72 4.02
CA GLY A 254 13.29 -14.53 4.12
C GLY A 254 14.32 -14.27 3.02
N LEU A 255 13.88 -13.90 1.81
CA LEU A 255 14.76 -13.69 0.65
C LEU A 255 15.29 -12.25 0.60
N ALA A 256 14.44 -11.26 0.88
CA ALA A 256 14.86 -9.88 1.08
C ALA A 256 15.73 -9.73 2.34
N SER A 257 15.44 -10.50 3.40
CA SER A 257 16.33 -10.57 4.55
C SER A 257 17.60 -11.34 4.23
N GLN A 258 17.64 -12.38 3.40
CA GLN A 258 18.93 -13.05 3.15
C GLN A 258 19.97 -12.15 2.46
N ILE A 259 19.54 -11.23 1.59
CA ILE A 259 20.45 -10.28 0.92
C ILE A 259 20.71 -9.04 1.80
N LEU A 260 19.74 -8.58 2.61
CA LEU A 260 19.85 -7.35 3.43
C LEU A 260 20.05 -7.59 4.95
N SER A 261 20.01 -8.83 5.44
CA SER A 261 20.24 -9.19 6.87
C SER A 261 21.71 -9.19 7.25
N TRP A 262 22.61 -8.96 6.28
CA TRP A 262 23.97 -8.55 6.59
C TRP A 262 24.03 -7.18 7.28
N ALA A 263 22.93 -6.42 7.31
CA ALA A 263 22.83 -5.26 8.17
C ALA A 263 22.80 -5.67 9.65
N PRO A 264 23.70 -5.13 10.50
CA PRO A 264 23.82 -5.52 11.90
C PRO A 264 22.49 -5.40 12.64
N GLU A 265 22.15 -6.43 13.44
CA GLU A 265 20.98 -6.40 14.32
C GLU A 265 21.09 -5.22 15.31
N GLY A 266 20.41 -4.12 15.01
CA GLY A 266 20.46 -2.89 15.83
C GLY A 266 20.33 -1.60 15.04
N THR A 267 20.56 -1.61 13.72
CA THR A 267 20.32 -0.43 12.87
C THR A 267 18.82 -0.19 12.71
N GLU A 268 18.40 1.03 13.05
CA GLU A 268 17.02 1.49 13.21
C GLU A 268 16.08 1.20 12.03
N SER A 269 14.77 1.34 12.30
CA SER A 269 13.66 1.22 11.33
C SER A 269 13.91 1.94 10.00
N TRP A 270 14.71 3.00 10.01
CA TRP A 270 15.09 3.78 8.83
C TRP A 270 15.90 2.97 7.82
N TYR A 271 16.92 2.20 8.23
CA TYR A 271 17.72 1.40 7.27
C TYR A 271 16.86 0.35 6.59
N ARG A 272 15.94 -0.26 7.34
CA ARG A 272 15.02 -1.26 6.82
C ARG A 272 14.06 -0.69 5.77
N TYR A 273 13.67 0.57 5.92
CA TYR A 273 12.75 1.27 5.04
C TYR A 273 13.45 1.96 3.86
N TYR A 274 14.52 2.71 4.10
CA TYR A 274 15.21 3.47 3.07
C TYR A 274 16.38 2.72 2.45
N GLY A 275 17.09 1.89 3.21
CA GLY A 275 18.27 1.16 2.73
C GLY A 275 17.96 0.26 1.54
N LYS A 276 16.80 -0.41 1.52
CA LYS A 276 16.36 -1.22 0.36
C LYS A 276 16.15 -0.38 -0.89
N ALA A 277 15.43 0.73 -0.76
CA ALA A 277 15.15 1.63 -1.87
C ALA A 277 16.45 2.23 -2.41
N ILE A 278 17.30 2.75 -1.51
CA ILE A 278 18.60 3.33 -1.87
C ILE A 278 19.46 2.31 -2.61
N PHE A 279 19.59 1.09 -2.07
CA PHE A 279 20.38 0.03 -2.72
C PHE A 279 19.87 -0.30 -4.12
N ILE A 280 18.55 -0.41 -4.29
CA ILE A 280 17.95 -0.75 -5.58
C ILE A 280 18.05 0.41 -6.56
N THR A 281 17.88 1.66 -6.10
CA THR A 281 18.12 2.85 -6.91
C THR A 281 19.58 2.91 -7.37
N ILE A 282 20.54 2.62 -6.48
CA ILE A 282 21.97 2.56 -6.84
C ILE A 282 22.21 1.47 -7.90
N LEU A 283 21.66 0.27 -7.72
CA LEU A 283 21.78 -0.81 -8.69
C LEU A 283 21.14 -0.46 -10.05
N ALA A 284 19.99 0.22 -10.04
CA ALA A 284 19.31 0.66 -11.26
C ALA A 284 20.13 1.73 -11.99
N VAL A 285 20.61 2.74 -11.28
CA VAL A 285 21.50 3.78 -11.85
C VAL A 285 22.77 3.16 -12.40
N TRP A 286 23.38 2.21 -11.66
CA TRP A 286 24.54 1.46 -12.12
C TRP A 286 24.25 0.68 -13.41
N ALA A 287 23.12 -0.02 -13.49
CA ALA A 287 22.74 -0.78 -14.69
C ALA A 287 22.50 0.13 -15.90
N ILE A 288 21.87 1.30 -15.70
CA ILE A 288 21.70 2.32 -16.76
C ILE A 288 23.07 2.81 -17.24
N ILE A 289 23.94 3.23 -16.33
CA ILE A 289 25.29 3.74 -16.68
C ILE A 289 26.08 2.67 -17.44
N MET A 290 26.05 1.41 -16.98
CA MET A 290 26.75 0.32 -17.66
C MET A 290 26.22 0.08 -19.07
N THR A 291 24.90 0.10 -19.25
CA THR A 291 24.27 -0.09 -20.56
C THR A 291 24.66 1.04 -21.53
N GLU A 292 24.60 2.29 -21.09
CA GLU A 292 24.99 3.44 -21.92
C GLU A 292 26.49 3.43 -22.24
N LEU A 293 27.33 3.08 -21.27
CA LEU A 293 28.77 2.99 -21.46
C LEU A 293 29.15 1.84 -22.40
N GLU A 294 28.44 0.72 -22.34
CA GLU A 294 28.60 -0.40 -23.26
C GLU A 294 28.28 -0.01 -24.69
N LEU A 295 27.19 0.73 -24.92
CA LEU A 295 26.85 1.24 -26.25
C LEU A 295 27.88 2.25 -26.76
N ALA A 296 28.30 3.18 -25.90
CA ALA A 296 29.27 4.22 -26.27
C ALA A 296 30.66 3.67 -26.59
N LEU A 297 31.06 2.54 -25.99
CA LEU A 297 32.40 1.95 -26.18
C LEU A 297 32.49 0.90 -27.29
N ASN A 298 31.36 0.52 -27.88
CA ASN A 298 31.28 -0.42 -29.01
C ASN A 298 31.11 0.28 -30.38
N ASP A 299 31.31 1.60 -30.45
CA ASP A 299 31.28 2.43 -31.67
C ASP A 299 30.10 2.08 -32.60
N ILE A 300 28.89 2.09 -32.02
CA ILE A 300 27.68 1.73 -32.73
C ILE A 300 27.35 2.82 -33.73
N ASN A 301 27.10 2.44 -34.99
CA ASN A 301 26.48 3.34 -35.94
C ASN A 301 24.99 3.44 -35.61
N THR A 302 24.64 4.30 -34.67
CA THR A 302 23.25 4.56 -34.33
C THR A 302 22.62 5.41 -35.42
N ASP A 303 21.88 4.77 -36.31
CA ASP A 303 20.93 5.47 -37.16
C ASP A 303 19.93 6.17 -36.24
N SER A 304 19.84 7.51 -36.34
CA SER A 304 19.00 8.34 -35.49
C SER A 304 17.50 8.23 -35.80
N GLU A 305 17.10 7.18 -36.51
CA GLU A 305 15.73 6.99 -36.97
C GLU A 305 14.85 6.49 -35.81
N TRP A 306 13.75 7.19 -35.61
CA TRP A 306 12.73 6.84 -34.61
C TRP A 306 11.70 5.91 -35.25
N GLY A 307 11.76 4.64 -34.88
CA GLY A 307 10.79 3.62 -35.31
C GLY A 307 9.54 3.57 -34.42
N PHE A 308 8.50 2.91 -34.92
CA PHE A 308 7.28 2.63 -34.14
C PHE A 308 7.60 1.82 -32.87
N GLY A 309 8.58 0.91 -32.93
CA GLY A 309 9.02 0.10 -31.80
C GLY A 309 9.60 0.93 -30.65
N GLN A 310 10.12 2.12 -30.94
CA GLN A 310 10.64 3.07 -29.93
C GLN A 310 9.56 3.97 -29.33
N ILE A 311 8.59 4.40 -30.13
CA ILE A 311 7.54 5.34 -29.71
C ILE A 311 6.53 4.64 -28.78
N LEU A 312 6.13 3.41 -29.10
CA LEU A 312 5.09 2.71 -28.33
C LEU A 312 5.48 2.51 -26.84
N PRO A 313 6.70 2.05 -26.49
CA PRO A 313 7.15 1.99 -25.10
C PRO A 313 7.13 3.34 -24.38
N LEU A 314 7.46 4.44 -25.07
CA LEU A 314 7.40 5.79 -24.50
C LEU A 314 5.96 6.21 -24.20
N VAL A 315 5.02 5.92 -25.10
CA VAL A 315 3.60 6.18 -24.85
C VAL A 315 3.10 5.42 -23.62
N LEU A 316 3.56 4.18 -23.43
CA LEU A 316 3.22 3.39 -22.24
C LEU A 316 3.76 3.98 -20.93
N THR A 317 4.72 4.91 -20.97
CA THR A 317 5.20 5.62 -19.76
C THR A 317 4.28 6.76 -19.31
N ILE A 318 3.34 7.20 -20.16
CA ILE A 318 2.44 8.32 -19.83
C ILE A 318 1.52 7.94 -18.65
N SER A 319 0.96 6.72 -18.67
CA SER A 319 0.07 6.23 -17.60
C SER A 319 0.72 6.29 -16.20
N PRO A 320 1.90 5.68 -15.95
CA PRO A 320 2.54 5.78 -14.64
C PRO A 320 2.99 7.20 -14.30
N LEU A 321 3.36 8.01 -15.29
CA LEU A 321 3.71 9.41 -15.05
C LEU A 321 2.50 10.21 -14.55
N PHE A 322 1.33 10.00 -15.16
CA PHE A 322 0.09 10.67 -14.76
C PHE A 322 -0.36 10.24 -13.35
N SER A 323 -0.33 8.93 -13.04
CA SER A 323 -0.61 8.44 -11.69
C SER A 323 0.35 9.02 -10.64
N LEU A 324 1.64 9.18 -10.98
CA LEU A 324 2.60 9.81 -10.09
C LEU A 324 2.27 11.30 -9.88
N TYR A 325 1.92 12.00 -10.97
CA TYR A 325 1.52 13.40 -10.91
C TYR A 325 0.25 13.61 -10.09
N GLU A 326 -0.79 12.79 -10.27
CA GLU A 326 -2.00 12.80 -9.44
C GLU A 326 -1.70 12.50 -7.97
N SER A 327 -0.78 11.57 -7.69
CA SER A 327 -0.34 11.30 -6.32
C SER A 327 0.36 12.50 -5.69
N ILE A 328 1.19 13.22 -6.44
CA ILE A 328 1.87 14.44 -5.97
C ILE A 328 0.85 15.57 -5.78
N LEU A 329 -0.05 15.78 -6.75
CA LEU A 329 -1.09 16.79 -6.67
C LEU A 329 -2.05 16.53 -5.52
N SER A 330 -2.53 15.30 -5.33
CA SER A 330 -3.42 14.95 -4.23
C SER A 330 -2.76 15.16 -2.87
N ARG A 331 -1.44 14.96 -2.75
CA ARG A 331 -0.67 15.29 -1.54
C ARG A 331 -0.50 16.80 -1.33
N HIS A 332 -0.40 17.57 -2.41
CA HIS A 332 -0.32 19.04 -2.32
C HIS A 332 -1.68 19.70 -2.09
N SER A 333 -2.75 19.13 -2.64
CA SER A 333 -4.13 19.65 -2.55
C SER A 333 -4.87 19.14 -1.31
N SER A 334 -4.48 17.99 -0.76
CA SER A 334 -4.81 17.66 0.63
C SER A 334 -4.24 18.78 1.48
N GLY A 335 -5.12 19.65 2.00
CA GLY A 335 -4.77 20.81 2.83
C GLY A 335 -3.90 20.44 4.03
N PRO A 336 -3.63 21.38 4.97
CA PRO A 336 -2.72 21.15 6.09
C PRO A 336 -2.99 19.78 6.71
N THR A 337 -2.00 18.88 6.58
CA THR A 337 -2.15 17.43 6.82
C THR A 337 -2.98 17.22 8.07
N SER A 338 -4.21 16.72 7.88
CA SER A 338 -5.12 16.43 8.97
C SER A 338 -4.35 15.65 10.02
N LYS A 339 -4.24 16.19 11.24
CA LYS A 339 -3.49 15.54 12.30
C LYS A 339 -4.26 14.30 12.72
N SER A 340 -3.79 13.13 12.29
CA SER A 340 -4.36 11.85 12.72
C SER A 340 -4.50 11.80 14.23
N ARG A 341 -5.68 11.44 14.73
CA ARG A 341 -5.96 11.29 16.17
C ARG A 341 -6.34 9.87 16.48
N VAL A 342 -5.92 9.40 17.65
CA VAL A 342 -6.44 8.15 18.18
C VAL A 342 -7.75 8.48 18.90
N LEU A 343 -8.85 7.97 18.36
CA LEU A 343 -10.17 8.03 19.00
C LEU A 343 -10.52 6.64 19.53
N ARG A 344 -11.15 6.61 20.71
CA ARG A 344 -11.78 5.41 21.25
C ARG A 344 -13.21 5.35 20.74
N PHE A 345 -13.48 4.33 19.92
CA PHE A 345 -14.81 3.98 19.45
C PHE A 345 -15.34 2.85 20.30
N THR A 346 -16.43 3.09 21.02
CA THR A 346 -17.13 2.03 21.76
C THR A 346 -18.44 1.71 21.04
N ILE A 347 -18.62 0.49 20.56
CA ILE A 347 -19.92 0.01 20.09
C ILE A 347 -20.68 -0.48 21.31
N ARG A 348 -21.74 0.23 21.69
CA ARG A 348 -22.46 -0.04 22.93
C ARG A 348 -23.51 -1.12 22.72
N SER A 349 -24.48 -0.84 21.86
CA SER A 349 -25.61 -1.73 21.60
C SER A 349 -26.19 -1.49 20.22
N ALA A 350 -27.10 -2.35 19.79
CA ALA A 350 -28.04 -2.04 18.72
C ALA A 350 -29.45 -2.42 19.15
N HIS A 351 -30.46 -1.81 18.53
CA HIS A 351 -31.85 -1.96 18.93
C HIS A 351 -32.74 -2.47 17.81
N ASN A 352 -33.73 -3.29 18.18
CA ASN A 352 -34.75 -3.87 17.30
C ASN A 352 -34.19 -4.56 16.03
N ILE A 353 -33.06 -5.25 16.13
CA ILE A 353 -32.47 -5.92 14.97
C ILE A 353 -33.33 -7.16 14.62
N PRO A 354 -33.94 -7.23 13.43
CA PRO A 354 -34.66 -8.41 12.99
C PRO A 354 -33.66 -9.42 12.43
N ARG A 355 -34.00 -10.69 12.58
CA ARG A 355 -33.34 -11.75 11.80
C ARG A 355 -33.67 -11.56 10.32
N PRO A 356 -32.68 -11.43 9.42
CA PRO A 356 -32.94 -11.39 7.98
C PRO A 356 -33.65 -12.67 7.54
N GLN A 357 -34.51 -12.59 6.52
CA GLN A 357 -35.08 -13.80 5.91
C GLN A 357 -33.98 -14.52 5.14
N CYS A 358 -33.62 -15.73 5.55
CA CYS A 358 -32.61 -16.57 4.90
C CYS A 358 -33.23 -17.86 4.39
N GLU A 359 -32.51 -18.52 3.50
CA GLU A 359 -32.82 -19.84 2.92
C GLU A 359 -32.96 -20.98 3.97
N LEU A 360 -32.69 -20.68 5.25
CA LEU A 360 -32.73 -21.57 6.41
C LEU A 360 -33.78 -21.15 7.44
N ASP A 361 -35.00 -20.81 7.01
CA ASP A 361 -36.21 -21.00 7.83
C ASP A 361 -36.95 -22.28 7.39
N PRO A 362 -36.31 -23.47 7.37
CA PRO A 362 -36.87 -24.66 6.71
C PRO A 362 -37.88 -25.38 7.61
N TYR A 363 -38.11 -24.89 8.83
CA TYR A 363 -39.12 -25.46 9.71
C TYR A 363 -40.49 -25.12 9.12
N ALA A 364 -41.19 -26.17 8.69
CA ALA A 364 -42.58 -26.05 8.29
C ALA A 364 -43.34 -25.25 9.38
N PRO A 365 -44.25 -24.34 9.02
CA PRO A 365 -44.98 -23.53 9.99
C PRO A 365 -45.66 -24.39 11.07
N ASP A 366 -46.07 -25.60 10.73
CA ASP A 366 -46.63 -26.60 11.65
C ASP A 366 -45.65 -27.11 12.71
N PHE A 367 -44.35 -27.18 12.38
CA PHE A 367 -43.30 -27.51 13.34
C PHE A 367 -43.04 -26.33 14.28
N VAL A 368 -42.93 -25.12 13.73
CA VAL A 368 -42.75 -23.89 14.53
C VAL A 368 -43.90 -23.68 15.49
N ALA A 369 -45.13 -24.00 15.07
CA ALA A 369 -46.33 -23.91 15.92
C ALA A 369 -46.33 -24.91 17.09
N LYS A 370 -45.57 -26.01 17.00
CA LYS A 370 -45.43 -27.01 18.06
C LYS A 370 -44.29 -26.70 19.04
N LEU A 371 -43.39 -25.80 18.66
CA LEU A 371 -42.28 -25.42 19.53
C LEU A 371 -42.77 -24.52 20.67
N PRO A 372 -42.20 -24.67 21.88
CA PRO A 372 -42.40 -23.72 22.96
C PRO A 372 -42.12 -22.28 22.52
N GLU A 373 -42.93 -21.31 22.97
CA GLU A 373 -42.83 -19.92 22.52
C GLU A 373 -41.45 -19.30 22.78
N ASN A 374 -40.77 -19.71 23.87
CA ASN A 374 -39.40 -19.30 24.18
C ASN A 374 -38.38 -19.80 23.15
N GLU A 375 -38.52 -21.02 22.63
CA GLU A 375 -37.65 -21.54 21.57
C GLU A 375 -37.91 -20.84 20.24
N VAL A 376 -39.18 -20.56 19.92
CA VAL A 376 -39.55 -19.77 18.74
C VAL A 376 -38.95 -18.37 18.81
N ARG A 377 -38.99 -17.71 19.98
CA ARG A 377 -38.35 -16.41 20.18
C ARG A 377 -36.83 -16.49 19.99
N LYS A 378 -36.15 -17.49 20.56
CA LYS A 378 -34.71 -17.69 20.35
C LYS A 378 -34.35 -17.96 18.88
N LEU A 379 -35.14 -18.77 18.18
CA LEU A 379 -34.94 -19.06 16.75
C LEU A 379 -35.15 -17.83 15.87
N ARG A 380 -36.07 -16.93 16.25
CA ARG A 380 -36.33 -15.67 15.53
C ARG A 380 -35.36 -14.56 15.89
N ALA A 381 -34.69 -14.65 17.03
CA ALA A 381 -33.70 -13.68 17.44
C ALA A 381 -32.36 -13.91 16.70
N PRO A 382 -31.73 -12.84 16.19
CA PRO A 382 -30.48 -12.94 15.44
C PRO A 382 -29.31 -13.30 16.36
N THR A 383 -28.25 -13.88 15.79
CA THR A 383 -26.93 -13.93 16.43
C THR A 383 -26.06 -12.85 15.82
N SER A 384 -26.06 -11.68 16.45
CA SER A 384 -25.54 -10.47 15.83
C SER A 384 -24.10 -10.17 16.24
N PHE A 385 -23.34 -9.63 15.29
CA PHE A 385 -22.03 -9.03 15.53
C PHE A 385 -21.83 -7.82 14.61
N ALA A 386 -20.97 -6.90 15.02
CA ALA A 386 -20.66 -5.68 14.28
C ALA A 386 -19.22 -5.71 13.74
N VAL A 387 -19.05 -5.20 12.52
CA VAL A 387 -17.76 -4.99 11.87
C VAL A 387 -17.58 -3.50 11.63
N VAL A 388 -16.59 -2.91 12.27
CA VAL A 388 -16.21 -1.50 12.09
C VAL A 388 -15.09 -1.40 11.06
N THR A 389 -15.28 -0.62 10.01
CA THR A 389 -14.23 -0.32 9.03
C THR A 389 -13.90 1.16 9.00
N VAL A 390 -12.61 1.49 9.09
CA VAL A 390 -12.09 2.86 8.92
C VAL A 390 -11.49 2.99 7.53
N ASP A 391 -12.02 3.90 6.71
CA ASP A 391 -11.56 4.18 5.34
C ASP A 391 -11.40 2.93 4.47
N GLU A 392 -12.27 1.92 4.70
CA GLU A 392 -12.24 0.60 4.06
C GLU A 392 -10.95 -0.21 4.29
N ARG A 393 -10.02 0.27 5.13
CA ARG A 393 -8.68 -0.29 5.32
C ARG A 393 -8.54 -1.05 6.63
N GLU A 394 -8.90 -0.43 7.75
CA GLU A 394 -8.81 -1.07 9.06
C GLU A 394 -10.15 -1.70 9.43
N MET A 395 -10.15 -2.96 9.85
CA MET A 395 -11.36 -3.69 10.23
C MET A 395 -11.28 -4.16 11.68
N TYR A 396 -12.31 -3.87 12.46
CA TYR A 396 -12.50 -4.36 13.82
C TYR A 396 -13.81 -5.14 13.88
N THR A 397 -13.88 -6.19 14.70
CA THR A 397 -15.05 -7.06 14.80
C THR A 397 -15.39 -7.24 16.27
N THR A 398 -16.66 -7.04 16.64
CA THR A 398 -17.16 -7.32 17.98
C THR A 398 -17.33 -8.82 18.19
N PHE A 399 -17.54 -9.23 19.44
CA PHE A 399 -18.07 -10.52 19.79
C PHE A 399 -19.51 -10.69 19.28
N GLU A 400 -19.91 -11.96 19.22
CA GLU A 400 -21.24 -12.38 18.82
C GLU A 400 -22.15 -12.39 20.04
N MET A 401 -23.33 -11.79 19.90
CA MET A 401 -24.41 -11.85 20.88
C MET A 401 -25.48 -12.80 20.35
N HIS A 402 -25.75 -13.86 21.10
CA HIS A 402 -26.65 -14.93 20.68
C HIS A 402 -28.09 -14.62 21.07
N ASP A 403 -29.00 -14.80 20.11
CA ASP A 403 -30.44 -14.88 20.32
C ASP A 403 -31.04 -13.60 20.94
N GLU A 404 -30.49 -12.43 20.57
CA GLU A 404 -30.90 -11.13 21.10
C GLU A 404 -31.24 -10.14 19.98
N HIS A 405 -32.42 -9.50 20.09
CA HIS A 405 -32.82 -8.41 19.20
C HIS A 405 -32.16 -7.06 19.54
N ASP A 406 -31.72 -6.93 20.79
CA ASP A 406 -31.11 -5.73 21.34
C ASP A 406 -29.71 -6.05 21.91
N PRO A 407 -28.76 -6.48 21.07
CA PRO A 407 -27.43 -6.90 21.53
C PRO A 407 -26.70 -5.77 22.24
N GLU A 408 -26.07 -6.07 23.38
CA GLU A 408 -25.18 -5.16 24.12
C GLU A 408 -23.73 -5.66 24.04
N TRP A 409 -22.90 -4.98 23.24
CA TRP A 409 -21.48 -5.33 23.07
C TRP A 409 -20.57 -4.62 24.08
N GLU A 410 -20.77 -3.32 24.29
CA GLU A 410 -19.91 -2.44 25.10
C GLU A 410 -18.40 -2.59 24.80
N GLU A 411 -18.05 -2.76 23.52
CA GLU A 411 -16.68 -3.02 23.07
C GLU A 411 -15.97 -1.76 22.57
N SER A 412 -14.78 -1.50 23.12
CA SER A 412 -13.97 -0.33 22.75
C SER A 412 -12.79 -0.67 21.83
N PHE A 413 -12.63 0.11 20.77
CA PHE A 413 -11.51 0.06 19.83
C PHE A 413 -10.79 1.42 19.80
N ASP A 414 -9.48 1.41 20.03
CA ASP A 414 -8.65 2.59 19.85
C ASP A 414 -8.17 2.62 18.38
N MET A 415 -8.75 3.52 17.58
CA MET A 415 -8.48 3.63 16.14
C MET A 415 -7.89 4.99 15.79
N ARG A 416 -7.01 5.02 14.80
CA ARG A 416 -6.43 6.26 14.30
C ARG A 416 -7.29 6.76 13.15
N VAL A 417 -7.89 7.93 13.31
CA VAL A 417 -8.74 8.58 12.32
C VAL A 417 -8.20 9.95 11.95
N ASP A 418 -8.38 10.31 10.68
CA ASP A 418 -8.09 11.61 10.08
C ASP A 418 -9.39 12.40 9.87
N ASP A 419 -9.30 13.71 9.63
CA ASP A 419 -10.46 14.61 9.49
C ASP A 419 -11.40 14.19 8.35
N SER A 420 -10.85 13.52 7.33
CA SER A 420 -11.58 12.94 6.20
C SER A 420 -11.98 11.49 6.41
N SER A 421 -11.61 10.86 7.54
CA SER A 421 -11.87 9.45 7.76
C SER A 421 -13.36 9.18 7.88
N THR A 422 -13.80 8.10 7.24
CA THR A 422 -15.15 7.56 7.32
C THR A 422 -15.11 6.26 8.10
N VAL A 423 -15.94 6.17 9.13
CA VAL A 423 -16.06 4.94 9.94
C VAL A 423 -17.40 4.31 9.66
N VAL A 424 -17.39 3.11 9.09
CA VAL A 424 -18.61 2.37 8.75
C VAL A 424 -18.77 1.21 9.71
N VAL A 425 -19.89 1.17 10.44
CA VAL A 425 -20.27 0.06 11.31
C VAL A 425 -21.29 -0.79 10.60
N ARG A 426 -20.95 -2.05 10.28
CA ARG A 426 -21.83 -3.02 9.61
C ARG A 426 -22.28 -4.07 10.60
N VAL A 427 -23.57 -4.33 10.68
CA VAL A 427 -24.15 -5.37 11.55
C VAL A 427 -24.50 -6.60 10.69
N PHE A 428 -24.13 -7.77 11.18
CA PHE A 428 -24.38 -9.05 10.53
C PHE A 428 -25.09 -10.02 11.48
N ASP A 429 -25.83 -10.97 10.93
CA ASP A 429 -26.41 -12.10 11.65
C ASP A 429 -25.72 -13.40 11.22
N ARG A 430 -25.11 -14.10 12.16
CA ARG A 430 -24.39 -15.36 11.93
C ARG A 430 -25.31 -16.57 11.77
N LYS A 431 -26.53 -16.55 12.32
CA LYS A 431 -27.52 -17.63 12.13
C LYS A 431 -28.03 -17.71 10.70
N CYS A 432 -27.91 -16.61 9.98
CA CYS A 432 -28.44 -16.44 8.66
C CYS A 432 -27.26 -16.44 7.69
N ILE A 433 -27.19 -17.42 6.78
CA ILE A 433 -26.13 -17.48 5.78
C ILE A 433 -26.73 -17.09 4.43
N ASP A 434 -26.21 -16.01 3.84
CA ASP A 434 -26.54 -15.56 2.50
C ASP A 434 -25.31 -15.73 1.61
N ASN A 435 -25.42 -16.55 0.56
CA ASN A 435 -24.33 -16.84 -0.38
C ASN A 435 -23.00 -17.28 0.29
N GLY A 436 -23.10 -18.01 1.41
CA GLY A 436 -21.95 -18.50 2.17
C GLY A 436 -21.32 -17.50 3.14
N TRP A 437 -21.94 -16.34 3.36
CA TRP A 437 -21.52 -15.32 4.32
C TRP A 437 -22.61 -15.05 5.37
N PRO A 438 -22.25 -14.59 6.59
CA PRO A 438 -23.23 -14.08 7.55
C PRO A 438 -24.10 -13.01 6.89
N ALA A 439 -25.42 -13.09 7.10
CA ALA A 439 -26.37 -12.24 6.42
C ALA A 439 -26.23 -10.80 6.90
N PHE A 440 -26.30 -9.89 5.95
CA PHE A 440 -26.17 -8.46 6.22
C PHE A 440 -27.48 -7.89 6.78
N VAL A 441 -27.41 -7.28 7.96
CA VAL A 441 -28.55 -6.63 8.61
C VAL A 441 -28.65 -5.18 8.12
N GLY A 442 -27.56 -4.43 8.21
CA GLY A 442 -27.51 -3.02 7.86
C GLY A 442 -26.20 -2.36 8.28
N PHE A 443 -26.01 -1.09 7.92
CA PHE A 443 -24.82 -0.33 8.27
C PHE A 443 -25.13 1.09 8.72
N ALA A 444 -24.23 1.68 9.52
CA ALA A 444 -24.22 3.09 9.86
C ALA A 444 -22.87 3.72 9.48
N VAL A 445 -22.90 4.97 9.02
CA VAL A 445 -21.69 5.74 8.68
C VAL A 445 -21.49 6.84 9.71
N VAL A 446 -20.28 6.93 10.23
CA VAL A 446 -19.85 7.93 11.22
C VAL A 446 -18.75 8.78 10.61
N HIS A 447 -18.93 10.09 10.66
CA HIS A 447 -17.89 11.08 10.41
C HIS A 447 -17.35 11.56 11.76
N PRO A 448 -16.19 11.06 12.23
CA PRO A 448 -15.77 11.23 13.62
C PRO A 448 -15.62 12.70 14.02
N PHE A 449 -15.16 13.54 13.09
CA PHE A 449 -14.89 14.96 13.32
C PHE A 449 -16.14 15.85 13.19
N THR A 450 -17.21 15.34 12.58
CA THR A 450 -18.54 15.98 12.68
C THR A 450 -19.10 15.81 14.09
N ALA A 451 -18.86 14.66 14.71
CA ALA A 451 -19.32 14.36 16.08
C ALA A 451 -18.39 14.93 17.16
N LEU A 452 -17.08 14.94 16.92
CA LEU A 452 -16.04 15.46 17.82
C LEU A 452 -15.21 16.51 17.09
N PRO A 453 -15.70 17.77 16.99
CA PRO A 453 -14.98 18.83 16.30
C PRO A 453 -13.64 19.12 16.98
N HIS A 454 -12.72 19.70 16.21
CA HIS A 454 -11.42 20.10 16.74
C HIS A 454 -11.58 21.04 17.95
N PRO A 455 -10.72 20.90 18.98
CA PRO A 455 -10.53 22.00 19.90
C PRO A 455 -10.12 23.20 19.07
N THR A 456 -11.03 24.16 18.95
CA THR A 456 -10.69 25.49 18.48
C THR A 456 -9.60 25.96 19.42
N LEU A 457 -8.39 26.12 18.88
CA LEU A 457 -7.37 26.87 19.59
C LEU A 457 -8.05 28.19 19.97
N PRO A 458 -7.97 28.62 21.25
CA PRO A 458 -8.44 29.95 21.58
C PRO A 458 -7.80 30.88 20.55
N PRO A 459 -8.58 31.83 19.97
CA PRO A 459 -8.03 32.76 19.02
C PRO A 459 -6.72 33.30 19.62
N PRO A 460 -5.64 33.39 18.83
CA PRO A 460 -4.40 33.98 19.35
C PRO A 460 -4.81 35.24 20.09
N PRO A 461 -4.34 35.44 21.35
CA PRO A 461 -4.74 36.61 22.12
C PRO A 461 -4.64 37.77 21.14
N ARG A 462 -5.76 38.48 20.91
CA ARG A 462 -5.74 39.68 20.07
C ARG A 462 -4.50 40.40 20.56
N ALA A 463 -3.51 40.57 19.68
CA ALA A 463 -2.43 41.49 19.97
C ALA A 463 -3.20 42.72 20.41
N GLU A 464 -3.08 43.07 21.70
CA GLU A 464 -3.72 44.25 22.23
C GLU A 464 -3.40 45.29 21.18
N GLU A 465 -4.44 45.78 20.51
CA GLU A 465 -4.28 46.92 19.62
C GLU A 465 -3.62 47.92 20.54
N GLU A 466 -2.30 48.11 20.37
CA GLU A 466 -1.60 49.22 20.99
C GLU A 466 -2.43 50.39 20.48
N GLU A 467 -3.28 50.92 21.36
CA GLU A 467 -3.94 52.20 21.16
C GLU A 467 -2.76 53.14 20.92
N GLU A 468 -2.45 53.39 19.65
CA GLU A 468 -1.65 54.52 19.25
C GLU A 468 -2.41 55.72 19.79
N GLU A 469 -1.99 56.19 20.97
CA GLU A 469 -2.32 57.51 21.48
C GLU A 469 -1.92 58.49 20.37
N GLU A 470 -2.93 58.91 19.61
CA GLU A 470 -2.85 59.98 18.63
C GLU A 470 -2.51 61.27 19.42
N GLY A 471 -1.22 61.50 19.59
CA GLY A 471 -0.66 62.72 20.15
C GLY A 471 -0.87 63.89 19.20
N ASP A 472 -1.81 64.76 19.58
CA ASP A 472 -1.89 66.14 19.11
C ASP A 472 -0.54 66.84 19.36
N ASP A 473 0.27 67.03 18.32
CA ASP A 473 1.29 68.07 18.31
C ASP A 473 1.48 68.66 16.91
N ALA A 474 1.53 69.98 16.91
CA ALA A 474 1.38 70.88 15.78
C ALA A 474 2.63 71.03 14.88
N GLN A 475 2.36 71.35 13.62
CA GLN A 475 3.05 72.32 12.74
C GLN A 475 4.60 72.40 12.77
N ALA A 476 5.22 72.10 11.63
CA ALA A 476 6.01 73.10 10.88
C ALA A 476 6.39 72.63 9.46
N GLU A 477 6.17 73.55 8.52
CA GLU A 477 6.50 73.58 7.10
C GLU A 477 7.89 73.05 6.71
N THR A 478 7.96 72.42 5.53
CA THR A 478 8.79 72.99 4.44
C THR A 478 8.35 72.49 3.07
N ALA A 479 8.09 73.46 2.20
CA ALA A 479 7.77 73.29 0.79
C ALA A 479 9.02 73.08 -0.07
N ALA A 480 8.92 72.28 -1.14
CA ALA A 480 9.32 72.67 -2.49
C ALA A 480 9.13 71.53 -3.52
N GLY A 481 8.36 71.80 -4.57
CA GLY A 481 8.79 71.58 -5.96
C GLY A 481 8.29 70.33 -6.70
N ASN A 482 7.29 70.55 -7.58
CA ASN A 482 7.30 70.27 -9.04
C ASN A 482 7.53 68.83 -9.56
N THR A 483 6.92 68.30 -10.64
CA THR A 483 5.82 68.60 -11.58
C THR A 483 5.71 67.34 -12.47
N HIS A 484 4.56 67.13 -13.15
CA HIS A 484 4.39 66.39 -14.43
C HIS A 484 4.41 64.84 -14.41
N GLN A 485 3.62 64.11 -15.22
CA GLN A 485 2.44 64.36 -16.07
C GLN A 485 1.98 62.98 -16.62
N GLY A 486 0.69 62.84 -16.93
CA GLY A 486 0.15 61.89 -17.91
C GLY A 486 -0.28 60.53 -17.33
N GLY A 487 -1.50 60.03 -17.53
CA GLY A 487 -2.57 60.42 -18.43
C GLY A 487 -3.13 59.19 -19.15
N SER A 488 -4.46 59.17 -19.28
CA SER A 488 -5.27 58.32 -20.17
C SER A 488 -5.45 56.86 -19.75
N SER A 489 -6.59 56.19 -19.96
CA SER A 489 -7.99 56.51 -20.28
C SER A 489 -8.61 55.15 -20.62
N GLY A 490 -9.88 54.91 -20.27
CA GLY A 490 -10.51 53.63 -20.59
C GLY A 490 -11.92 53.48 -20.03
N SER A 491 -12.79 54.39 -20.42
CA SER A 491 -14.24 54.34 -20.26
C SER A 491 -14.88 53.18 -21.02
N SER A 492 -15.88 52.51 -20.43
CA SER A 492 -17.13 52.22 -21.14
C SER A 492 -18.27 51.96 -20.15
N SER A 493 -19.15 52.93 -20.09
CA SER A 493 -20.51 52.96 -19.55
C SER A 493 -21.46 52.03 -20.30
N VAL A 494 -22.40 51.40 -19.58
CA VAL A 494 -23.77 51.15 -20.06
C VAL A 494 -24.75 51.36 -18.90
N ASP A 495 -25.58 52.39 -19.09
CA ASP A 495 -26.88 52.76 -18.49
C ASP A 495 -27.90 51.60 -18.43
N GLU A 496 -29.05 51.57 -17.72
CA GLU A 496 -29.80 52.49 -16.86
C GLU A 496 -30.97 51.68 -16.24
N SER A 497 -31.36 52.04 -15.00
CA SER A 497 -32.76 52.17 -14.49
C SER A 497 -33.67 50.94 -14.24
N PRO A 498 -34.78 51.09 -13.47
CA PRO A 498 -34.85 51.61 -12.09
C PRO A 498 -35.80 50.78 -11.17
N ASP A 499 -36.03 51.30 -9.95
CA ASP A 499 -37.12 51.01 -9.00
C ASP A 499 -37.07 49.73 -8.15
N ALA A 500 -36.76 49.92 -6.86
CA ALA A 500 -37.71 49.63 -5.78
C ALA A 500 -37.16 50.14 -4.44
N SER A 501 -37.85 51.14 -3.90
CA SER A 501 -37.74 51.63 -2.53
C SER A 501 -38.08 50.53 -1.53
N GLY A 502 -37.10 50.17 -0.70
CA GLY A 502 -37.23 49.20 0.38
C GLY A 502 -36.56 49.70 1.64
N GLU A 503 -37.30 50.51 2.38
CA GLU A 503 -36.99 51.06 3.70
C GLU A 503 -36.53 49.96 4.68
N ARG A 504 -35.24 49.98 5.07
CA ARG A 504 -34.72 49.14 6.17
C ARG A 504 -34.12 49.99 7.27
N ARG A 505 -34.93 50.19 8.31
CA ARG A 505 -34.52 50.47 9.69
C ARG A 505 -33.39 49.52 10.10
N SER A 506 -32.22 50.08 10.32
CA SER A 506 -31.09 49.45 11.01
C SER A 506 -30.86 50.22 12.30
N VAL A 507 -31.62 49.85 13.33
CA VAL A 507 -31.38 50.30 14.72
C VAL A 507 -31.66 49.10 15.61
N GLU A 508 -30.67 48.74 16.41
CA GLU A 508 -30.80 47.99 17.68
C GLU A 508 -30.72 46.45 17.65
N VAL A 509 -29.53 45.89 17.38
CA VAL A 509 -29.17 44.50 17.78
C VAL A 509 -27.72 44.38 18.32
N ASP A 510 -27.17 45.42 18.96
CA ASP A 510 -25.80 45.35 19.53
C ASP A 510 -25.73 45.47 21.06
N ARG A 511 -26.83 45.25 21.79
CA ARG A 511 -26.86 45.35 23.26
C ARG A 511 -27.13 44.06 24.05
N LEU A 512 -27.01 42.88 23.44
CA LEU A 512 -27.23 41.59 24.13
C LEU A 512 -26.04 40.60 24.12
N LEU A 513 -24.81 41.04 23.86
CA LEU A 513 -23.60 40.19 23.97
C LEU A 513 -22.73 40.52 25.20
N GLY A 514 -23.36 41.00 26.27
CA GLY A 514 -22.74 41.18 27.60
C GLY A 514 -22.89 39.94 28.48
N ALA A 515 -22.58 38.74 27.97
CA ALA A 515 -22.50 37.54 28.79
C ALA A 515 -21.16 36.84 28.52
N SER A 516 -20.23 37.04 29.44
CA SER A 516 -18.98 36.29 29.55
C SER A 516 -19.30 34.80 29.76
N SER A 517 -19.56 34.09 28.65
CA SER A 517 -19.69 32.64 28.66
C SER A 517 -18.28 32.06 28.72
N LYS A 518 -17.94 31.46 29.86
CA LYS A 518 -16.72 30.66 29.99
C LYS A 518 -16.67 29.67 28.81
N PRO A 519 -15.53 29.51 28.13
CA PRO A 519 -15.43 28.62 26.98
C PRO A 519 -15.95 27.23 27.38
N SER A 520 -17.02 26.79 26.72
CA SER A 520 -17.66 25.52 26.99
C SER A 520 -16.62 24.42 26.77
N ARG A 521 -16.35 23.65 27.83
CA ARG A 521 -15.41 22.52 27.73
C ARG A 521 -15.98 21.55 26.71
N ILE A 522 -15.23 21.33 25.63
CA ILE A 522 -15.58 20.37 24.59
C ILE A 522 -15.81 18.99 25.26
N PRO A 523 -16.95 18.33 24.97
CA PRO A 523 -17.25 17.04 25.56
C PRO A 523 -16.15 16.04 25.20
N ARG A 524 -15.61 15.35 26.21
CA ARG A 524 -14.56 14.33 26.04
C ARG A 524 -15.09 13.04 25.39
N SER A 525 -16.40 12.87 25.38
CA SER A 525 -17.09 11.77 24.74
C SER A 525 -18.45 12.20 24.23
N VAL A 526 -18.88 11.61 23.11
CA VAL A 526 -20.18 11.85 22.49
C VAL A 526 -20.81 10.49 22.24
N ASP A 527 -22.04 10.32 22.73
CA ASP A 527 -22.87 9.14 22.44
C ASP A 527 -23.72 9.45 21.21
N LEU A 528 -23.63 8.59 20.20
CA LEU A 528 -24.32 8.68 18.92
C LEU A 528 -25.29 7.51 18.83
N GLU A 529 -26.54 7.79 18.48
CA GLU A 529 -27.51 6.78 18.10
C GLU A 529 -27.82 6.96 16.62
N LEU A 530 -27.38 6.01 15.81
CA LEU A 530 -27.43 6.12 14.36
C LEU A 530 -28.37 5.07 13.79
N PRO A 531 -29.26 5.44 12.86
CA PRO A 531 -30.13 4.45 12.23
C PRO A 531 -29.33 3.56 11.28
N LEU A 532 -29.71 2.29 11.19
CA LEU A 532 -29.12 1.37 10.22
C LEU A 532 -29.72 1.60 8.82
N VAL A 533 -28.86 1.60 7.81
CA VAL A 533 -29.21 1.70 6.40
C VAL A 533 -29.00 0.33 5.75
N ARG A 534 -29.94 -0.08 4.90
CA ARG A 534 -29.86 -1.29 4.09
C ARG A 534 -30.37 -0.96 2.68
N ASP A 535 -29.61 -1.33 1.66
CA ASP A 535 -29.97 -1.08 0.25
C ASP A 535 -30.30 0.40 -0.06
N GLY A 536 -29.61 1.32 0.62
CA GLY A 536 -29.82 2.77 0.50
C GLY A 536 -31.03 3.32 1.25
N ILE A 537 -31.78 2.47 1.97
CA ILE A 537 -32.98 2.84 2.72
C ILE A 537 -32.72 2.72 4.22
N THR A 538 -33.07 3.76 4.98
CA THR A 538 -33.03 3.73 6.45
C THR A 538 -34.05 2.74 6.98
N VAL A 539 -33.61 1.77 7.77
CA VAL A 539 -34.49 0.70 8.26
C VAL A 539 -35.22 1.19 9.52
N PRO A 540 -36.56 1.29 9.52
CA PRO A 540 -37.30 1.93 10.61
C PRO A 540 -37.11 1.19 11.94
N GLY A 541 -36.82 1.95 13.01
CA GLY A 541 -36.70 1.44 14.37
C GLY A 541 -35.39 0.72 14.70
N MET A 542 -34.50 0.53 13.72
CA MET A 542 -33.19 -0.10 13.92
C MET A 542 -32.11 0.96 14.11
N THR A 543 -31.48 0.95 15.28
CA THR A 543 -30.40 1.87 15.61
C THR A 543 -29.17 1.13 16.13
N VAL A 544 -28.00 1.74 15.96
CA VAL A 544 -26.74 1.34 16.60
C VAL A 544 -26.25 2.48 17.48
N SER A 545 -25.93 2.16 18.73
CA SER A 545 -25.39 3.10 19.72
C SER A 545 -23.87 3.02 19.73
N ILE A 546 -23.23 4.15 19.45
CA ILE A 546 -21.77 4.29 19.36
C ILE A 546 -21.33 5.43 20.26
N ARG A 547 -20.36 5.17 21.14
CA ARG A 547 -19.69 6.22 21.92
C ARG A 547 -18.33 6.54 21.33
N LEU A 548 -18.11 7.79 20.98
CA LEU A 548 -16.81 8.31 20.57
C LEU A 548 -16.15 9.00 21.74
N SER A 549 -14.86 8.76 21.99
CA SER A 549 -14.11 9.47 23.02
C SER A 549 -12.69 9.82 22.60
N THR A 550 -12.26 11.02 22.97
CA THR A 550 -10.85 11.44 22.89
C THR A 550 -10.02 10.95 24.08
N ASN A 551 -10.68 10.40 25.11
CA ASN A 551 -10.00 9.91 26.31
C ASN A 551 -9.49 8.47 26.09
N ILE A 552 -8.22 8.39 25.68
CA ILE A 552 -7.49 7.11 25.55
C ILE A 552 -6.82 6.68 26.87
N GLN A 553 -7.03 7.39 27.99
CA GLN A 553 -6.46 6.98 29.27
C GLN A 553 -7.19 5.74 29.78
N GLY A 554 -6.45 4.65 29.92
CA GLY A 554 -6.98 3.33 30.30
C GLY A 554 -6.92 2.35 29.14
N LYS A 555 -6.82 1.05 29.45
CA LYS A 555 -6.94 0.01 28.42
C LYS A 555 -8.37 0.03 27.88
N PRO A 556 -8.57 -0.14 26.56
CA PRO A 556 -9.92 -0.34 26.03
C PRO A 556 -10.56 -1.49 26.81
N VAL A 557 -11.82 -1.28 27.20
CA VAL A 557 -12.60 -2.31 27.87
C VAL A 557 -12.83 -3.38 26.82
N LEU A 558 -12.16 -4.50 26.99
CA LEU A 558 -12.50 -5.73 26.30
C LEU A 558 -13.50 -6.45 27.21
N PRO A 559 -14.63 -6.94 26.68
CA PRO A 559 -15.50 -7.78 27.47
C PRO A 559 -14.70 -8.98 27.97
N PRO A 560 -15.07 -9.52 29.14
CA PRO A 560 -14.44 -10.74 29.61
C PRO A 560 -14.51 -11.78 28.48
N PRO A 561 -13.39 -12.41 28.10
CA PRO A 561 -13.41 -13.41 27.05
C PRO A 561 -14.46 -14.48 27.44
N PRO A 562 -15.20 -15.05 26.46
CA PRO A 562 -16.15 -16.11 26.77
C PRO A 562 -15.46 -17.18 27.62
N PRO A 563 -16.15 -17.76 28.62
CA PRO A 563 -15.56 -18.76 29.49
C PRO A 563 -14.99 -19.91 28.64
N TYR A 564 -13.70 -20.20 28.83
CA TYR A 564 -13.02 -21.27 28.11
C TYR A 564 -13.65 -22.61 28.51
N ILE A 565 -14.13 -23.39 27.54
CA ILE A 565 -14.58 -24.76 27.77
C ILE A 565 -13.40 -25.67 27.41
N GLY A 566 -12.46 -25.83 28.34
CA GLY A 566 -11.30 -26.71 28.16
C GLY A 566 -10.00 -26.19 28.78
N ASP A 567 -9.08 -27.11 29.05
CA ASP A 567 -7.71 -26.80 29.46
C ASP A 567 -6.89 -26.28 28.28
N VAL A 568 -5.74 -25.65 28.58
CA VAL A 568 -4.81 -25.13 27.56
C VAL A 568 -4.35 -26.27 26.65
N GLU A 569 -4.72 -26.22 25.37
CA GLU A 569 -4.40 -27.27 24.40
C GLU A 569 -2.89 -27.30 24.11
N GLU A 570 -2.28 -26.12 23.94
CA GLU A 570 -0.84 -26.00 23.73
C GLU A 570 -0.26 -24.75 24.40
N THR A 571 0.84 -24.89 25.15
CA THR A 571 1.66 -23.75 25.60
C THR A 571 3.00 -23.79 24.91
N ARG A 572 3.26 -22.80 24.05
CA ARG A 572 4.54 -22.63 23.37
C ARG A 572 5.31 -21.47 23.98
N VAL A 573 6.46 -21.77 24.59
CA VAL A 573 7.35 -20.75 25.19
C VAL A 573 8.54 -20.51 24.27
N GLU A 574 8.64 -19.31 23.71
CA GLU A 574 9.78 -18.87 22.91
C GLU A 574 10.63 -17.88 23.72
N ARG A 575 11.87 -18.25 24.00
CA ARG A 575 12.84 -17.39 24.71
C ARG A 575 13.84 -16.83 23.71
N ARG A 576 13.83 -15.51 23.51
CA ARG A 576 14.86 -14.79 22.76
C ARG A 576 15.69 -13.94 23.71
N VAL A 577 16.99 -14.18 23.73
CA VAL A 577 17.94 -13.44 24.55
C VAL A 577 18.88 -12.69 23.61
N ALA A 578 18.72 -11.38 23.50
CA ALA A 578 19.69 -10.53 22.83
C ALA A 578 20.65 -9.99 23.90
N LEU A 579 21.87 -10.52 23.97
CA LEU A 579 22.91 -10.08 24.89
C LEU A 579 24.05 -9.48 24.07
N VAL A 580 24.30 -8.20 24.27
CA VAL A 580 25.45 -7.47 23.72
C VAL A 580 26.40 -7.17 24.86
N LYS A 581 27.62 -7.72 24.80
CA LYS A 581 28.66 -7.45 25.79
C LYS A 581 29.48 -6.26 25.31
N PHE A 582 29.34 -5.10 25.96
CA PHE A 582 30.11 -3.89 25.63
C PHE A 582 30.84 -3.40 26.88
N ARG A 583 32.18 -3.30 26.82
CA ARG A 583 33.06 -2.82 27.92
C ARG A 583 32.72 -3.41 29.30
N ASN A 584 32.82 -4.73 29.45
CA ASN A 584 32.52 -5.49 30.68
C ASN A 584 31.08 -5.37 31.24
N LYS A 585 30.21 -4.54 30.65
CA LYS A 585 28.78 -4.52 30.96
C LYS A 585 28.04 -5.44 29.99
N LYS A 586 27.26 -6.38 30.54
CA LYS A 586 26.29 -7.16 29.77
C LYS A 586 25.05 -6.30 29.62
N MET A 587 24.85 -5.74 28.43
CA MET A 587 23.61 -5.04 28.09
C MET A 587 22.78 -5.96 27.20
N GLY A 588 21.50 -6.08 27.47
CA GLY A 588 20.68 -7.00 26.70
C GLY A 588 19.22 -6.90 27.04
N ARG A 589 18.42 -7.60 26.26
CA ARG A 589 16.98 -7.74 26.47
C ARG A 589 16.64 -9.22 26.40
N LYS A 590 16.02 -9.74 27.45
CA LYS A 590 15.37 -11.04 27.41
C LYS A 590 13.90 -10.79 27.05
N LYS A 591 13.48 -11.34 25.92
CA LYS A 591 12.09 -11.41 25.52
C LYS A 591 11.66 -12.86 25.71
N GLU A 592 10.72 -13.07 26.62
CA GLU A 592 10.05 -14.36 26.78
C GLU A 592 8.64 -14.19 26.24
N THR A 593 8.36 -14.91 25.16
CA THR A 593 7.04 -14.97 24.54
C THR A 593 6.41 -16.29 25.00
N THR A 594 5.32 -16.23 25.75
CA THR A 594 4.51 -17.41 26.05
C THR A 594 3.22 -17.32 25.23
N THR A 595 3.07 -18.24 24.29
CA THR A 595 1.85 -18.37 23.49
C THR A 595 1.03 -19.50 24.06
N ARG A 596 -0.19 -19.21 24.50
CA ARG A 596 -1.17 -20.25 24.88
C ARG A 596 -2.23 -20.34 23.78
N VAL A 597 -2.44 -21.55 23.28
CA VAL A 597 -3.47 -21.90 22.32
C VAL A 597 -4.64 -22.45 23.12
N TYR A 598 -5.82 -21.89 22.87
CA TYR A 598 -7.07 -22.35 23.46
C TYR A 598 -7.97 -22.80 22.31
N GLN A 599 -8.58 -23.96 22.47
CA GLN A 599 -9.70 -24.34 21.62
C GLN A 599 -10.92 -23.54 22.09
N MET A 600 -11.52 -22.77 21.19
CA MET A 600 -12.80 -22.13 21.47
C MET A 600 -13.86 -23.23 21.44
N ALA A 601 -14.79 -23.21 22.40
CA ALA A 601 -15.95 -24.09 22.32
C ALA A 601 -16.68 -23.84 21.00
N ASP A 602 -16.95 -24.89 20.22
CA ASP A 602 -17.97 -24.80 19.21
C ASP A 602 -19.29 -24.57 19.96
N LEU A 603 -19.80 -23.34 19.90
CA LEU A 603 -21.13 -23.00 20.40
C LEU A 603 -22.13 -23.65 19.44
N SER A 604 -22.43 -24.93 19.70
CA SER A 604 -23.39 -25.76 18.98
C SER A 604 -24.83 -25.38 19.31
#